data_AF-A0A948WMF1-F1
#
_entry.id   AF-A0A948WMF1-F1
#
_cell.length_a   1.000
_cell.length_b   1.000
_cell.length_c   1.000
_cell.angle_alpha   90.00
_cell.angle_beta   90.00
_cell.angle_gamma   90.00
#
_symmetry.space_group_name_H-M   'P 1'
#
loop_
_entity.id
_entity.type
_entity.pdbx_description
1 polymer ?
#
loop_
_entity_poly.entity_id
_entity_poly.type
_entity_poly.pdbx_seq_one_letter_code
_entity_poly.pdbx_strand_id
1 'polypeptide(L)'
;MLIAAVIAVSAIAPPVPRWTDDAVRQHVTRARAATLDACRERGISLPPDFVAWVDRDPARRTAVYGWRPDPMPVLLGLRSLEIDLGTDTVRRDYPQLALAFAIHGSYAAPRKDGASPWNDGDAERAAPLPDVSARPKLVLGIPADPRVRVDTKDASRPLDRDDHVINFLEDHAIVGADVIASAALQREFNAYMAAHGHPEVSIDCGDGAVRWNSTEAIADAALRERIKAAHELFHAAYRAKGRMPAERDRAPTHAESMAWFVRNDRAGLTPAQRQSMQWPRFPLNAPWPVLMMLVADDQPLREREAIWTAFRDTGELRTYGEYIDGIAQQFDMQSARRVSPFPFSYGSIQMMWKDGGVCGTMGNIGARTLRIAGVPASTAGQPGHCAIVFMDCDRASGRFACKGGQYASGGDEVTTVHAWWAYDDEAGRRPMVFHQAIAWAVNRDAEGFTKTLAMARMFDALPPQGRAEASADFARAALKENPYALPAVLAAIEASGTPGQLDDISKSLGERLGPVVAADGSTLLAKTLSDRIDERRRKLGASARKP
;
A
#
# COMPACT_ATOMS: atom_id res chain seq x y z
N MET A 1 -70.04 -5.62 -11.50
CA MET A 1 -68.82 -6.04 -12.21
C MET A 1 -68.30 -4.86 -13.01
N LEU A 2 -67.30 -4.14 -12.48
CA LEU A 2 -66.54 -3.13 -13.22
C LEU A 2 -65.10 -3.65 -13.33
N ILE A 3 -64.63 -3.82 -14.56
CA ILE A 3 -63.25 -4.23 -14.86
C ILE A 3 -62.38 -2.98 -14.77
N ALA A 4 -61.49 -2.93 -13.78
CA ALA A 4 -60.46 -1.91 -13.67
C ALA A 4 -59.28 -2.30 -14.58
N ALA A 5 -59.05 -1.53 -15.63
CA ALA A 5 -57.87 -1.64 -16.48
C ALA A 5 -56.63 -1.15 -15.71
N VAL A 6 -55.71 -2.06 -15.40
CA VAL A 6 -54.38 -1.72 -14.91
C VAL A 6 -53.54 -1.27 -16.11
N ILE A 7 -53.32 0.04 -16.24
CA ILE A 7 -52.33 0.59 -17.16
C ILE A 7 -50.96 0.35 -16.52
N ALA A 8 -50.23 -0.64 -17.02
CA ALA A 8 -48.81 -0.80 -16.72
C ALA A 8 -48.05 0.35 -17.37
N VAL A 9 -47.62 1.32 -16.57
CA VAL A 9 -46.64 2.32 -17.00
C VAL A 9 -45.30 1.60 -17.10
N SER A 10 -44.94 1.17 -18.31
CA SER A 10 -43.59 0.75 -18.63
C SER A 10 -42.67 1.95 -18.38
N ALA A 11 -41.89 1.90 -17.30
CA ALA A 11 -40.81 2.86 -17.06
C ALA A 11 -39.85 2.78 -18.26
N ILE A 12 -39.90 3.80 -19.13
CA ILE A 12 -38.97 3.95 -20.24
C ILE A 12 -37.58 3.99 -19.63
N ALA A 13 -36.76 2.98 -19.92
CA ALA A 13 -35.37 2.96 -19.49
C ALA A 13 -34.70 4.27 -19.97
N PRO A 14 -33.94 4.97 -19.11
CA PRO A 14 -33.28 6.19 -19.52
C PRO A 14 -32.40 5.90 -20.75
N PRO A 15 -32.39 6.79 -21.76
CA PRO A 15 -31.61 6.58 -22.96
C PRO A 15 -30.13 6.43 -22.63
N VAL A 16 -29.45 5.51 -23.31
CA VAL A 16 -28.01 5.30 -23.19
C VAL A 16 -27.30 6.66 -23.39
N PRO A 17 -26.46 7.10 -22.43
CA PRO A 17 -25.82 8.39 -22.52
C PRO A 17 -24.85 8.44 -23.70
N ARG A 18 -24.83 9.57 -24.41
CA ARG A 18 -23.76 9.84 -25.37
C ARG A 18 -22.47 10.11 -24.58
N TRP A 19 -21.44 9.31 -24.80
CA TRP A 19 -20.11 9.39 -24.16
C TRP A 19 -19.32 10.62 -24.63
N THR A 20 -19.81 11.81 -24.27
CA THR A 20 -19.30 13.10 -24.71
C THR A 20 -18.76 13.89 -23.54
N ASP A 21 -17.92 14.88 -23.82
CA ASP A 21 -17.40 15.83 -22.84
C ASP A 21 -18.52 16.50 -22.05
N ASP A 22 -19.62 16.83 -22.72
CA ASP A 22 -20.77 17.44 -22.07
C ASP A 22 -21.45 16.49 -21.08
N ALA A 23 -21.64 15.23 -21.46
CA ALA A 23 -22.19 14.21 -20.57
C ALA A 23 -21.32 14.00 -19.32
N VAL A 24 -19.99 13.97 -19.49
CA VAL A 24 -19.06 13.88 -18.35
C VAL A 24 -19.15 15.12 -17.47
N ARG A 25 -19.14 16.33 -18.05
CA ARG A 25 -19.31 17.58 -17.29
C ARG A 25 -20.63 17.62 -16.52
N GLN A 26 -21.73 17.18 -17.13
CA GLN A 26 -23.04 17.10 -16.48
C GLN A 26 -23.02 16.10 -15.32
N HIS A 27 -22.43 14.92 -15.52
CA HIS A 27 -22.24 13.93 -14.47
C HIS A 27 -21.46 14.49 -13.29
N VAL A 28 -20.28 15.07 -13.54
CA VAL A 28 -19.44 15.72 -12.52
C VAL A 28 -20.18 16.86 -11.82
N THR A 29 -20.99 17.63 -12.56
CA THR A 29 -21.80 18.72 -11.98
C THR A 29 -22.91 18.21 -11.06
N ARG A 30 -23.62 17.14 -11.45
CA ARG A 30 -24.63 16.50 -10.60
C ARG A 30 -23.99 15.88 -9.35
N ALA A 31 -22.91 15.14 -9.51
CA ALA A 31 -22.17 14.52 -8.39
C ALA A 31 -21.67 15.58 -7.40
N ARG A 32 -21.11 16.69 -7.91
CA ARG A 32 -20.73 17.86 -7.10
C ARG A 32 -21.92 18.43 -6.33
N ALA A 33 -23.04 18.71 -7.00
CA ALA A 33 -24.22 19.28 -6.35
C ALA A 33 -24.72 18.38 -5.22
N ALA A 34 -24.93 17.09 -5.52
CA ALA A 34 -25.37 16.09 -4.54
C ALA A 34 -24.39 15.96 -3.36
N THR A 35 -23.08 16.01 -3.61
CA THR A 35 -22.07 15.96 -2.54
C THR A 35 -22.18 17.17 -1.61
N LEU A 36 -22.34 18.38 -2.17
CA LEU A 36 -22.47 19.60 -1.37
C LEU A 36 -23.82 19.69 -0.63
N ASP A 37 -24.90 19.18 -1.22
CA ASP A 37 -26.20 19.01 -0.55
C ASP A 37 -26.06 18.05 0.64
N ALA A 38 -25.46 16.89 0.43
CA ALA A 38 -25.24 15.90 1.49
C ALA A 38 -24.32 16.43 2.61
N CYS A 39 -23.32 17.27 2.30
CA CYS A 39 -22.55 17.98 3.33
C CYS A 39 -23.47 18.90 4.17
N ARG A 40 -24.34 19.70 3.54
CA ARG A 40 -25.28 20.58 4.24
C ARG A 40 -26.26 19.82 5.11
N GLU A 41 -26.83 18.74 4.61
CA GLU A 41 -27.75 17.86 5.36
C GLU A 41 -27.08 17.28 6.61
N ARG A 42 -25.77 17.03 6.56
CA ARG A 42 -24.95 16.56 7.69
C ARG A 42 -24.42 17.70 8.57
N GLY A 43 -24.80 18.95 8.32
CA GLY A 43 -24.31 20.12 9.06
C GLY A 43 -22.84 20.47 8.80
N ILE A 44 -22.25 19.96 7.72
CA ILE A 44 -20.86 20.21 7.34
C ILE A 44 -20.80 21.44 6.42
N SER A 45 -20.21 22.52 6.93
CA SER A 45 -19.98 23.75 6.17
C SER A 45 -18.57 23.78 5.57
N LEU A 46 -18.48 23.89 4.23
CA LEU A 46 -17.22 24.02 3.51
C LEU A 46 -17.00 25.49 3.07
N PRO A 47 -15.77 26.03 3.20
CA PRO A 47 -15.49 27.39 2.75
C PRO A 47 -15.76 27.57 1.24
N PRO A 48 -16.45 28.65 0.81
CA PRO A 48 -16.73 28.88 -0.61
C PRO A 48 -15.47 28.96 -1.48
N ASP A 49 -14.38 29.54 -0.95
CA ASP A 49 -13.10 29.65 -1.64
C ASP A 49 -12.42 28.27 -1.83
N PHE A 50 -12.60 27.34 -0.89
CA PHE A 50 -12.11 25.96 -1.01
C PHE A 50 -12.82 25.25 -2.15
N VAL A 51 -14.15 25.32 -2.16
CA VAL A 51 -14.97 24.69 -3.22
C VAL A 51 -14.63 25.32 -4.58
N ALA A 52 -14.54 26.64 -4.65
CA ALA A 52 -14.15 27.35 -5.87
C ALA A 52 -12.73 26.99 -6.35
N TRP A 53 -11.80 26.74 -5.42
CA TRP A 53 -10.49 26.21 -5.78
C TRP A 53 -10.61 24.82 -6.38
N VAL A 54 -11.32 23.87 -5.74
CA VAL A 54 -11.54 22.52 -6.31
C VAL A 54 -12.09 22.63 -7.74
N ASP A 55 -13.08 23.49 -7.95
CA ASP A 55 -13.81 23.61 -9.22
C ASP A 55 -13.05 24.34 -10.34
N ARG A 56 -12.05 25.17 -10.00
CA ARG A 56 -11.32 26.00 -10.98
C ARG A 56 -10.54 25.16 -11.99
N ASP A 57 -10.09 23.98 -11.57
CA ASP A 57 -9.32 23.06 -12.40
C ASP A 57 -10.24 21.89 -12.79
N PRO A 58 -10.57 21.73 -14.09
CA PRO A 58 -11.44 20.66 -14.56
C PRO A 58 -10.94 19.25 -14.23
N ALA A 59 -9.62 19.02 -14.25
CA ALA A 59 -9.02 17.73 -13.94
C ALA A 59 -9.14 17.42 -12.45
N ARG A 60 -8.81 18.38 -11.58
CA ARG A 60 -9.02 18.25 -10.12
C ARG A 60 -10.49 18.04 -9.79
N ARG A 61 -11.38 18.84 -10.38
CA ARG A 61 -12.83 18.72 -10.17
C ARG A 61 -13.34 17.33 -10.57
N THR A 62 -12.86 16.79 -11.70
CA THR A 62 -13.22 15.44 -12.16
C THR A 62 -12.64 14.37 -11.25
N ALA A 63 -11.41 14.52 -10.77
CA ALA A 63 -10.80 13.58 -9.83
C ALA A 63 -11.51 13.55 -8.47
N VAL A 64 -12.01 14.69 -7.99
CA VAL A 64 -12.75 14.76 -6.71
C VAL A 64 -14.17 14.20 -6.87
N TYR A 65 -14.93 14.62 -7.88
CA TYR A 65 -16.37 14.33 -7.96
C TYR A 65 -16.76 13.24 -8.97
N GLY A 66 -15.92 12.96 -9.95
CA GLY A 66 -16.38 12.30 -11.18
C GLY A 66 -16.41 10.79 -11.13
N TRP A 67 -15.55 10.16 -10.35
CA TRP A 67 -15.25 8.74 -10.57
C TRP A 67 -15.60 7.83 -9.39
N ARG A 68 -15.75 8.36 -8.18
CA ARG A 68 -16.18 7.59 -7.01
C ARG A 68 -17.71 7.56 -6.88
N PRO A 69 -18.30 6.48 -6.33
CA PRO A 69 -19.72 6.43 -5.98
C PRO A 69 -20.12 7.53 -5.02
N ASP A 70 -19.32 7.70 -3.97
CA ASP A 70 -19.47 8.75 -2.96
C ASP A 70 -18.22 9.64 -2.99
N PRO A 71 -18.31 10.85 -3.57
CA PRO A 71 -17.22 11.81 -3.57
C PRO A 71 -16.94 12.48 -2.22
N MET A 72 -17.88 12.39 -1.25
CA MET A 72 -17.79 13.15 -0.01
C MET A 72 -16.49 12.86 0.77
N PRO A 73 -16.05 11.60 0.97
CA PRO A 73 -14.81 11.33 1.69
C PRO A 73 -13.57 11.92 1.00
N VAL A 74 -13.52 11.97 -0.34
CA VAL A 74 -12.43 12.61 -1.08
C VAL A 74 -12.41 14.11 -0.82
N LEU A 75 -13.57 14.76 -0.95
CA LEU A 75 -13.70 16.21 -0.75
C LEU A 75 -13.32 16.62 0.68
N LEU A 76 -13.84 15.90 1.68
CA LEU A 76 -13.56 16.15 3.09
C LEU A 76 -12.11 15.81 3.45
N GLY A 77 -11.54 14.75 2.89
CA GLY A 77 -10.13 14.40 3.07
C GLY A 77 -9.19 15.51 2.59
N LEU A 78 -9.48 16.07 1.41
CA LEU A 78 -8.70 17.18 0.85
C LEU A 78 -8.82 18.46 1.71
N ARG A 79 -10.03 18.73 2.24
CA ARG A 79 -10.23 19.85 3.16
C ARG A 79 -9.52 19.65 4.49
N SER A 80 -9.57 18.43 5.04
CA SER A 80 -8.91 18.06 6.28
C SER A 80 -7.40 18.26 6.17
N LEU A 81 -6.78 17.78 5.08
CA LEU A 81 -5.36 18.02 4.79
C LEU A 81 -5.03 19.52 4.71
N GLU A 82 -5.91 20.34 4.12
CA GLU A 82 -5.69 21.78 4.07
C GLU A 82 -5.70 22.42 5.46
N ILE A 83 -6.61 22.01 6.34
CA ILE A 83 -6.66 22.51 7.71
C ILE A 83 -5.35 22.19 8.44
N ASP A 84 -4.85 20.96 8.28
CA ASP A 84 -3.63 20.51 8.95
C ASP A 84 -2.36 21.14 8.38
N LEU A 85 -2.23 21.24 7.05
CA LEU A 85 -0.97 21.57 6.38
C LEU A 85 -0.93 23.00 5.81
N GLY A 86 -2.09 23.66 5.78
CA GLY A 86 -2.28 25.00 5.25
C GLY A 86 -2.54 25.07 3.75
N THR A 87 -3.20 26.15 3.35
CA THR A 87 -3.59 26.47 1.97
C THR A 87 -2.43 26.43 0.99
N ASP A 88 -1.29 27.01 1.33
CA ASP A 88 -0.11 27.04 0.45
C ASP A 88 0.41 25.63 0.11
N THR A 89 0.55 24.78 1.14
CA THR A 89 1.02 23.41 0.95
C THR A 89 0.05 22.59 0.09
N VAL A 90 -1.25 22.66 0.38
CA VAL A 90 -2.25 21.80 -0.27
C VAL A 90 -2.72 22.34 -1.61
N ARG A 91 -2.96 23.65 -1.72
CA ARG A 91 -3.58 24.24 -2.91
C ARG A 91 -2.59 24.70 -3.98
N ARG A 92 -1.34 25.03 -3.59
CA ARG A 92 -0.31 25.59 -4.48
C ARG A 92 0.85 24.62 -4.68
N ASP A 93 1.47 24.16 -3.59
CA ASP A 93 2.78 23.52 -3.68
C ASP A 93 2.71 22.01 -3.96
N TYR A 94 1.71 21.30 -3.40
CA TYR A 94 1.54 19.84 -3.52
C TYR A 94 0.09 19.37 -3.77
N PRO A 95 -0.66 19.97 -4.72
CA PRO A 95 -2.07 19.61 -4.93
C PRO A 95 -2.27 18.17 -5.40
N GLN A 96 -1.35 17.59 -6.18
CA GLN A 96 -1.47 16.21 -6.66
C GLN A 96 -1.18 15.19 -5.54
N LEU A 97 -0.22 15.46 -4.66
CA LEU A 97 0.04 14.63 -3.49
C LEU A 97 -1.16 14.65 -2.52
N ALA A 98 -1.71 15.85 -2.26
CA ALA A 98 -2.90 15.98 -1.42
C ALA A 98 -4.10 15.21 -1.99
N LEU A 99 -4.29 15.28 -3.31
CA LEU A 99 -5.32 14.54 -4.02
C LEU A 99 -5.09 13.03 -3.92
N ALA A 100 -3.85 12.55 -4.06
CA ALA A 100 -3.51 11.14 -3.88
C ALA A 100 -3.86 10.64 -2.48
N PHE A 101 -3.49 11.39 -1.42
CA PHE A 101 -3.85 11.04 -0.04
C PHE A 101 -5.37 11.06 0.21
N ALA A 102 -6.08 12.08 -0.29
CA ALA A 102 -7.53 12.18 -0.13
C ALA A 102 -8.27 11.05 -0.85
N ILE A 103 -7.82 10.71 -2.06
CA ILE A 103 -8.34 9.57 -2.82
C ILE A 103 -8.00 8.26 -2.10
N HIS A 104 -6.75 8.03 -1.71
CA HIS A 104 -6.37 6.83 -0.96
C HIS A 104 -7.20 6.63 0.31
N GLY A 105 -7.32 7.67 1.13
CA GLY A 105 -8.11 7.60 2.37
C GLY A 105 -9.60 7.37 2.17
N SER A 106 -10.14 7.71 1.00
CA SER A 106 -11.54 7.42 0.68
C SER A 106 -11.82 5.95 0.30
N TYR A 107 -10.79 5.11 0.12
CA TYR A 107 -10.96 3.65 -0.04
C TYR A 107 -10.90 2.88 1.27
N ALA A 108 -10.48 3.52 2.37
CA ALA A 108 -10.20 2.84 3.62
C ALA A 108 -11.50 2.27 4.25
N ALA A 109 -11.85 1.06 3.82
CA ALA A 109 -12.84 0.19 4.42
C ALA A 109 -12.12 -0.92 5.20
N PRO A 110 -12.72 -1.44 6.29
CA PRO A 110 -12.17 -2.54 7.05
C PRO A 110 -11.91 -3.75 6.18
N ARG A 111 -10.66 -4.22 6.17
CA ARG A 111 -10.34 -5.60 5.80
C ARG A 111 -11.11 -6.53 6.73
N LYS A 112 -11.82 -7.48 6.14
CA LYS A 112 -12.63 -8.50 6.86
C LYS A 112 -11.78 -9.54 7.57
N ASP A 113 -10.51 -9.68 7.17
CA ASP A 113 -9.63 -10.76 7.61
C ASP A 113 -8.40 -10.16 8.28
N GLY A 114 -8.19 -10.55 9.53
CA GLY A 114 -7.13 -10.06 10.40
C GLY A 114 -5.76 -10.06 9.72
N ALA A 115 -5.04 -8.99 9.93
CA ALA A 115 -3.76 -8.73 9.33
C ALA A 115 -2.62 -9.66 9.72
N SER A 116 -1.68 -9.80 8.79
CA SER A 116 -0.37 -10.36 9.07
C SER A 116 0.60 -9.25 9.47
N PRO A 117 1.36 -9.37 10.57
CA PRO A 117 2.37 -8.37 10.97
C PRO A 117 3.52 -8.16 9.96
N TRP A 118 3.51 -8.86 8.82
CA TRP A 118 4.55 -8.91 7.80
C TRP A 118 4.27 -8.14 6.52
N ASN A 119 3.02 -7.85 6.19
CA ASN A 119 2.66 -7.21 4.91
C ASN A 119 2.14 -5.79 5.14
N ASP A 120 2.45 -4.89 4.21
CA ASP A 120 1.91 -3.53 4.20
C ASP A 120 0.37 -3.52 4.13
N GLY A 121 -0.26 -2.62 4.88
CA GLY A 121 -1.67 -2.24 4.72
C GLY A 121 -2.66 -2.97 5.63
N ASP A 122 -2.25 -3.31 6.84
CA ASP A 122 -2.85 -4.40 7.61
C ASP A 122 -3.77 -3.96 8.78
N ALA A 123 -4.12 -2.69 8.87
CA ALA A 123 -5.35 -2.32 9.58
C ALA A 123 -5.88 -1.01 9.06
N GLU A 124 -7.16 -0.97 8.71
CA GLU A 124 -7.94 0.24 8.92
C GLU A 124 -9.42 -0.11 8.99
N ARG A 125 -10.04 0.10 10.16
CA ARG A 125 -11.50 0.07 10.31
C ARG A 125 -12.12 1.17 9.44
N ALA A 126 -13.42 1.07 9.18
CA ALA A 126 -14.18 2.11 8.49
C ALA A 126 -13.88 3.45 9.16
N ALA A 127 -13.12 4.29 8.47
CA ALA A 127 -12.76 5.58 9.04
C ALA A 127 -14.06 6.39 9.18
N PRO A 128 -14.28 7.07 10.32
CA PRO A 128 -15.26 8.14 10.34
C PRO A 128 -14.93 9.12 9.20
N LEU A 129 -15.95 9.81 8.67
CA LEU A 129 -15.73 10.84 7.66
C LEU A 129 -14.59 11.78 8.10
N PRO A 130 -13.72 12.22 7.18
CA PRO A 130 -12.60 13.09 7.54
C PRO A 130 -13.07 14.33 8.30
N ASP A 131 -12.44 14.60 9.44
CA ASP A 131 -12.75 15.76 10.27
C ASP A 131 -12.38 17.07 9.55
N VAL A 132 -13.33 17.97 9.43
CA VAL A 132 -13.15 19.30 8.84
C VAL A 132 -13.41 20.45 9.81
N SER A 133 -13.47 20.15 11.11
CA SER A 133 -13.55 21.15 12.17
C SER A 133 -12.29 22.02 12.21
N ALA A 134 -12.46 23.27 12.64
CA ALA A 134 -11.33 24.18 12.78
C ALA A 134 -10.39 23.69 13.88
N ARG A 135 -9.09 23.59 13.56
CA ARG A 135 -8.03 23.19 14.48
C ARG A 135 -6.71 23.86 14.09
N PRO A 136 -5.74 23.96 15.03
CA PRO A 136 -4.40 24.42 14.70
C PRO A 136 -3.75 23.54 13.62
N LYS A 137 -2.83 24.13 12.85
CA LYS A 137 -2.02 23.37 11.89
C LYS A 137 -1.28 22.24 12.61
N LEU A 138 -1.16 21.11 11.92
CA LEU A 138 -0.42 19.97 12.40
C LEU A 138 1.05 20.36 12.62
N VAL A 139 1.55 20.05 13.81
CA VAL A 139 2.98 20.05 14.10
C VAL A 139 3.45 18.61 14.01
N LEU A 140 4.28 18.30 13.01
CA LEU A 140 4.78 16.95 12.81
C LEU A 140 5.71 16.55 13.98
N GLY A 141 5.25 15.61 14.80
CA GLY A 141 6.06 14.98 15.84
C GLY A 141 6.54 13.60 15.40
N ILE A 142 7.86 13.39 15.37
CA ILE A 142 8.42 12.04 15.24
C ILE A 142 8.55 11.45 16.65
N PRO A 143 7.90 10.30 16.95
CA PRO A 143 8.03 9.68 18.27
C PRO A 143 9.48 9.34 18.61
N ALA A 144 9.84 9.53 19.88
CA ALA A 144 11.10 9.05 20.43
C ALA A 144 11.07 7.52 20.65
N ASP A 145 12.18 6.95 21.12
CA ASP A 145 12.23 5.54 21.53
C ASP A 145 11.19 5.28 22.64
N PRO A 146 10.22 4.38 22.43
CA PRO A 146 9.13 4.13 23.39
C PRO A 146 9.58 3.29 24.60
N ARG A 147 10.81 2.78 24.60
CA ARG A 147 11.29 1.89 25.67
C ARG A 147 11.50 2.66 26.98
N VAL A 148 10.90 2.16 28.05
CA VAL A 148 11.18 2.59 29.43
C VAL A 148 12.00 1.50 30.10
N ARG A 149 13.30 1.75 30.26
CA ARG A 149 14.21 0.77 30.87
C ARG A 149 13.93 0.64 32.35
N VAL A 150 13.78 -0.61 32.79
CA VAL A 150 13.78 -0.95 34.21
C VAL A 150 15.24 -1.08 34.66
N ASP A 151 15.55 -0.49 35.82
CA ASP A 151 16.79 -0.79 36.54
C ASP A 151 16.63 -2.15 37.21
N THR A 152 17.28 -3.16 36.63
CA THR A 152 17.20 -4.56 37.05
C THR A 152 18.07 -4.87 38.26
N LYS A 153 18.84 -3.89 38.76
CA LYS A 153 19.70 -4.00 39.94
C LYS A 153 19.27 -3.09 41.09
N ASP A 154 18.12 -2.43 40.96
CA ASP A 154 17.56 -1.57 41.99
C ASP A 154 17.22 -2.38 43.25
N ALA A 155 18.06 -2.23 44.28
CA ALA A 155 17.90 -2.91 45.56
C ALA A 155 16.70 -2.41 46.38
N SER A 156 16.04 -1.32 45.96
CA SER A 156 14.86 -0.78 46.66
C SER A 156 13.56 -1.52 46.35
N ARG A 157 13.58 -2.45 45.38
CA ARG A 157 12.44 -3.28 45.00
C ARG A 157 12.80 -4.77 44.99
N PRO A 158 11.83 -5.68 45.19
CA PRO A 158 12.04 -7.09 44.89
C PRO A 158 12.41 -7.27 43.42
N LEU A 159 13.44 -8.08 43.17
CA LEU A 159 13.82 -8.51 41.83
C LEU A 159 12.99 -9.74 41.45
N ASP A 160 12.46 -9.76 40.23
CA ASP A 160 11.73 -10.89 39.68
C ASP A 160 12.59 -11.72 38.71
N ARG A 161 12.00 -12.79 38.17
CA ARG A 161 12.63 -13.68 37.20
C ARG A 161 13.30 -12.90 36.06
N ASP A 162 12.60 -11.95 35.49
CA ASP A 162 13.06 -11.23 34.30
C ASP A 162 14.18 -10.25 34.64
N ASP A 163 14.24 -9.73 35.88
CA ASP A 163 15.39 -8.94 36.35
C ASP A 163 16.66 -9.80 36.38
N HIS A 164 16.56 -11.00 36.93
CA HIS A 164 17.66 -11.94 37.00
C HIS A 164 18.13 -12.39 35.60
N VAL A 165 17.19 -12.63 34.66
CA VAL A 165 17.55 -12.91 33.26
C VAL A 165 18.37 -11.77 32.66
N ILE A 166 17.94 -10.52 32.81
CA ILE A 166 18.66 -9.36 32.25
C ILE A 166 20.00 -9.14 32.95
N ASN A 167 20.05 -9.26 34.28
CA ASN A 167 21.29 -9.12 35.03
C ASN A 167 22.34 -10.13 34.58
N PHE A 168 21.97 -11.40 34.40
CA PHE A 168 22.87 -12.42 33.87
C PHE A 168 23.46 -12.01 32.52
N LEU A 169 22.61 -11.60 31.56
CA LEU A 169 23.05 -11.23 30.22
C LEU A 169 23.98 -10.01 30.24
N GLU A 170 23.62 -8.97 31.00
CA GLU A 170 24.39 -7.72 31.07
C GLU A 170 25.72 -7.88 31.82
N ASP A 171 25.75 -8.71 32.89
CA ASP A 171 26.98 -8.99 33.66
C ASP A 171 28.02 -9.78 32.86
N HIS A 172 27.56 -10.61 31.92
CA HIS A 172 28.44 -11.39 31.04
C HIS A 172 28.70 -10.69 29.69
N ALA A 173 28.07 -9.52 29.44
CA ALA A 173 28.13 -8.79 28.18
C ALA A 173 27.74 -9.63 26.95
N ILE A 174 26.70 -10.46 27.09
CA ILE A 174 26.15 -11.35 26.07
C ILE A 174 24.67 -11.07 25.81
N VAL A 175 24.09 -11.73 24.81
CA VAL A 175 22.65 -11.73 24.54
C VAL A 175 22.06 -13.13 24.63
N GLY A 176 20.74 -13.22 24.75
CA GLY A 176 20.02 -14.49 24.79
C GLY A 176 20.37 -15.46 23.65
N ALA A 177 20.68 -14.95 22.45
CA ALA A 177 21.15 -15.79 21.34
C ALA A 177 22.46 -16.53 21.67
N ASP A 178 23.40 -15.89 22.40
CA ASP A 178 24.65 -16.52 22.81
C ASP A 178 24.41 -17.64 23.81
N VAL A 179 23.49 -17.43 24.76
CA VAL A 179 23.07 -18.47 25.72
C VAL A 179 22.45 -19.65 24.98
N ILE A 180 21.49 -19.41 24.07
CA ILE A 180 20.87 -20.48 23.27
C ILE A 180 21.91 -21.27 22.46
N ALA A 181 22.96 -20.60 21.98
CA ALA A 181 23.98 -21.20 21.13
C ALA A 181 25.04 -22.03 21.88
N SER A 182 25.19 -21.86 23.20
CA SER A 182 26.29 -22.46 23.97
C SER A 182 25.81 -23.30 25.15
N ALA A 183 26.13 -24.59 25.15
CA ALA A 183 25.77 -25.48 26.27
C ALA A 183 26.48 -25.09 27.57
N ALA A 184 27.64 -24.44 27.49
CA ALA A 184 28.34 -23.91 28.66
C ALA A 184 27.57 -22.75 29.29
N LEU A 185 27.19 -21.74 28.48
CA LEU A 185 26.41 -20.60 28.95
C LEU A 185 25.02 -21.03 29.46
N GLN A 186 24.41 -22.05 28.89
CA GLN A 186 23.15 -22.60 29.40
C GLN A 186 23.30 -23.17 30.80
N ARG A 187 24.36 -23.94 31.08
CA ARG A 187 24.61 -24.47 32.43
C ARG A 187 24.85 -23.35 33.44
N GLU A 188 25.63 -22.35 33.07
CA GLU A 188 25.88 -21.18 33.91
C GLU A 188 24.59 -20.39 34.17
N PHE A 189 23.79 -20.15 33.14
CA PHE A 189 22.50 -19.48 33.23
C PHE A 189 21.52 -20.25 34.13
N ASN A 190 21.36 -21.57 33.92
CA ASN A 190 20.46 -22.39 34.72
C ASN A 190 20.89 -22.43 36.20
N ALA A 191 22.20 -22.55 36.47
CA ALA A 191 22.73 -22.49 37.83
C ALA A 191 22.50 -21.12 38.47
N TYR A 192 22.70 -20.03 37.70
CA TYR A 192 22.42 -18.67 38.15
C TYR A 192 20.94 -18.49 38.49
N MET A 193 20.01 -18.88 37.61
CA MET A 193 18.57 -18.74 37.85
C MET A 193 18.11 -19.54 39.07
N ALA A 194 18.58 -20.79 39.22
CA ALA A 194 18.29 -21.62 40.40
C ALA A 194 18.80 -20.97 41.70
N ALA A 195 20.02 -20.41 41.69
CA ALA A 195 20.59 -19.73 42.85
C ALA A 195 19.81 -18.46 43.24
N HIS A 196 19.09 -17.85 42.30
CA HIS A 196 18.24 -16.68 42.52
C HIS A 196 16.76 -17.02 42.68
N GLY A 197 16.43 -18.26 43.06
CA GLY A 197 15.07 -18.66 43.42
C GLY A 197 14.16 -19.01 42.23
N HIS A 198 14.74 -19.21 41.04
CA HIS A 198 14.03 -19.57 39.82
C HIS A 198 14.49 -20.93 39.23
N PRO A 199 14.45 -22.04 39.99
CA PRO A 199 14.89 -23.35 39.48
C PRO A 199 14.00 -23.91 38.37
N GLU A 200 12.79 -23.37 38.20
CA GLU A 200 11.89 -23.68 37.09
C GLU A 200 12.39 -23.14 35.74
N VAL A 201 13.30 -22.15 35.75
CA VAL A 201 13.93 -21.62 34.54
C VAL A 201 15.14 -22.48 34.20
N SER A 202 15.00 -23.29 33.15
CA SER A 202 16.07 -24.15 32.66
C SER A 202 16.04 -24.23 31.14
N ILE A 203 17.20 -24.05 30.50
CA ILE A 203 17.40 -24.12 29.06
C ILE A 203 18.34 -25.28 28.72
N ASP A 204 17.97 -26.06 27.71
CA ASP A 204 18.83 -27.12 27.13
C ASP A 204 18.62 -27.18 25.60
N CYS A 205 19.27 -26.27 24.89
CA CYS A 205 19.27 -26.16 23.44
C CYS A 205 20.47 -26.88 22.80
N GLY A 206 21.27 -27.62 23.58
CA GLY A 206 22.52 -28.23 23.08
C GLY A 206 23.62 -27.21 22.79
N ASP A 207 24.67 -27.65 22.09
CA ASP A 207 25.84 -26.83 21.77
C ASP A 207 25.94 -26.57 20.27
N GLY A 208 25.99 -25.29 19.86
CA GLY A 208 26.09 -24.90 18.47
C GLY A 208 24.84 -25.15 17.61
N ALA A 209 23.72 -25.58 18.21
CA ALA A 209 22.47 -25.84 17.51
C ALA A 209 21.94 -24.62 16.75
N VAL A 210 22.10 -23.43 17.33
CA VAL A 210 21.71 -22.13 16.76
C VAL A 210 22.98 -21.31 16.47
N ARG A 211 23.41 -21.29 15.20
CA ARG A 211 24.49 -20.42 14.70
C ARG A 211 24.14 -19.93 13.29
N TRP A 212 24.89 -18.96 12.79
CA TRP A 212 24.53 -18.21 11.57
C TRP A 212 24.31 -19.07 10.31
N ASN A 213 24.90 -20.27 10.23
CA ASN A 213 24.76 -21.19 9.11
C ASN A 213 24.23 -22.59 9.51
N SER A 214 23.76 -22.78 10.74
CA SER A 214 23.31 -24.10 11.18
C SER A 214 21.97 -24.46 10.53
N THR A 215 21.94 -25.66 9.94
CA THR A 215 20.73 -26.34 9.49
C THR A 215 20.42 -27.56 10.36
N GLU A 216 21.21 -27.84 11.40
CA GLU A 216 21.14 -29.09 12.18
C GLU A 216 19.80 -29.23 12.93
N ALA A 217 19.32 -28.14 13.53
CA ALA A 217 18.05 -28.13 14.24
C ALA A 217 16.82 -28.17 13.32
N ILE A 218 16.97 -27.99 12.00
CA ILE A 218 15.85 -28.00 11.03
C ILE A 218 15.09 -29.32 11.09
N ALA A 219 15.80 -30.43 11.32
CA ALA A 219 15.25 -31.79 11.29
C ALA A 219 14.82 -32.34 12.67
N ASP A 220 15.11 -31.63 13.77
CA ASP A 220 14.80 -32.07 15.13
C ASP A 220 13.69 -31.23 15.77
N ALA A 221 12.46 -31.74 15.72
CA ALA A 221 11.29 -31.05 16.26
C ALA A 221 11.36 -30.82 17.78
N ALA A 222 11.98 -31.74 18.53
CA ALA A 222 12.07 -31.61 19.99
C ALA A 222 13.08 -30.52 20.37
N LEU A 223 14.21 -30.45 19.66
CA LEU A 223 15.18 -29.37 19.82
C LEU A 223 14.59 -28.00 19.48
N ARG A 224 13.79 -27.93 18.42
CA ARG A 224 13.08 -26.71 18.00
C ARG A 224 12.13 -26.17 19.06
N GLU A 225 11.34 -27.02 19.71
CA GLU A 225 10.47 -26.57 20.82
C GLU A 225 11.28 -26.03 22.01
N ARG A 226 12.44 -26.62 22.32
CA ARG A 226 13.33 -26.10 23.37
C ARG A 226 13.91 -24.74 23.00
N ILE A 227 14.35 -24.57 21.75
CA ILE A 227 14.85 -23.29 21.21
C ILE A 227 13.75 -22.22 21.25
N LYS A 228 12.53 -22.57 20.86
CA LYS A 228 11.37 -21.68 20.92
C LYS A 228 11.07 -21.24 22.36
N ALA A 229 11.04 -22.16 23.32
CA ALA A 229 10.82 -21.82 24.73
C ALA A 229 11.91 -20.88 25.28
N ALA A 230 13.18 -21.13 24.95
CA ALA A 230 14.30 -20.25 25.32
C ALA A 230 14.19 -18.87 24.66
N HIS A 231 13.85 -18.82 23.37
CA HIS A 231 13.58 -17.58 22.65
C HIS A 231 12.47 -16.77 23.35
N GLU A 232 11.34 -17.39 23.66
CA GLU A 232 10.20 -16.75 24.32
C GLU A 232 10.58 -16.21 25.71
N LEU A 233 11.36 -16.98 26.49
CA LEU A 233 11.88 -16.55 27.79
C LEU A 233 12.70 -15.26 27.69
N PHE A 234 13.74 -15.24 26.85
CA PHE A 234 14.60 -14.06 26.71
C PHE A 234 13.84 -12.87 26.14
N HIS A 235 12.98 -13.10 25.15
CA HIS A 235 12.21 -12.04 24.52
C HIS A 235 11.16 -11.45 25.48
N ALA A 236 10.55 -12.27 26.33
CA ALA A 236 9.66 -11.81 27.39
C ALA A 236 10.42 -10.91 28.39
N ALA A 237 11.59 -11.36 28.87
CA ALA A 237 12.41 -10.57 29.77
C ALA A 237 12.85 -9.23 29.14
N TYR A 238 13.26 -9.22 27.87
CA TYR A 238 13.60 -7.98 27.17
C TYR A 238 12.43 -7.00 27.08
N ARG A 239 11.20 -7.48 26.82
CA ARG A 239 10.02 -6.61 26.78
C ARG A 239 9.66 -6.11 28.19
N ALA A 240 9.61 -7.01 29.17
CA ALA A 240 9.26 -6.71 30.55
C ALA A 240 10.20 -5.67 31.19
N LYS A 241 11.48 -5.68 30.82
CA LYS A 241 12.51 -4.76 31.35
C LYS A 241 12.89 -3.61 30.42
N GLY A 242 12.09 -3.39 29.38
CA GLY A 242 12.23 -2.25 28.47
C GLY A 242 13.51 -2.25 27.64
N ARG A 243 14.06 -3.43 27.34
CA ARG A 243 15.16 -3.59 26.36
C ARG A 243 14.62 -3.67 24.93
N MET A 244 13.35 -4.02 24.76
CA MET A 244 12.59 -3.97 23.51
C MET A 244 11.26 -3.21 23.69
N PRO A 245 10.69 -2.59 22.64
CA PRO A 245 9.36 -2.00 22.71
C PRO A 245 8.30 -3.05 23.07
N ALA A 246 7.32 -2.64 23.88
CA ALA A 246 6.17 -3.48 24.20
C ALA A 246 5.25 -3.66 22.98
N GLU A 247 5.05 -2.58 22.21
CA GLU A 247 4.20 -2.55 21.03
C GLU A 247 4.92 -1.88 19.85
N ARG A 248 4.39 -2.09 18.63
CA ARG A 248 4.84 -1.33 17.45
C ARG A 248 4.32 0.09 17.54
N ASP A 249 5.12 1.05 17.08
CA ASP A 249 4.67 2.43 16.89
C ASP A 249 3.42 2.45 15.99
N ARG A 250 2.46 3.33 16.27
CA ARG A 250 1.25 3.42 15.43
C ARG A 250 1.60 3.87 14.01
N ALA A 251 0.77 3.46 13.04
CA ALA A 251 0.77 4.06 11.72
C ALA A 251 0.49 5.58 11.80
N PRO A 252 1.13 6.40 10.94
CA PRO A 252 0.80 7.81 10.81
C PRO A 252 -0.58 8.01 10.19
N THR A 253 -1.24 9.10 10.56
CA THR A 253 -2.38 9.61 9.79
C THR A 253 -1.94 10.07 8.39
N HIS A 254 -2.88 10.21 7.46
CA HIS A 254 -2.56 10.77 6.13
C HIS A 254 -1.93 12.17 6.20
N ALA A 255 -2.39 13.03 7.12
CA ALA A 255 -1.82 14.36 7.32
C ALA A 255 -0.36 14.30 7.82
N GLU A 256 -0.07 13.41 8.78
CA GLU A 256 1.30 13.17 9.27
C GLU A 256 2.21 12.61 8.17
N SER A 257 1.72 11.64 7.39
CA SER A 257 2.46 11.08 6.24
C SER A 257 2.78 12.15 5.20
N MET A 258 1.78 12.94 4.80
CA MET A 258 1.97 14.02 3.82
C MET A 258 2.94 15.08 4.36
N ALA A 259 2.77 15.50 5.62
CA ALA A 259 3.69 16.45 6.27
C ALA A 259 5.14 15.93 6.26
N TRP A 260 5.34 14.64 6.53
CA TRP A 260 6.65 14.01 6.52
C TRP A 260 7.30 14.04 5.14
N PHE A 261 6.56 13.69 4.08
CA PHE A 261 7.06 13.78 2.70
C PHE A 261 7.39 15.22 2.29
N VAL A 262 6.50 16.18 2.59
CA VAL A 262 6.71 17.59 2.26
C VAL A 262 7.92 18.17 3.00
N ARG A 263 8.09 17.84 4.29
CA ARG A 263 9.27 18.25 5.08
C ARG A 263 10.56 17.76 4.41
N ASN A 264 10.57 16.51 3.94
CA ASN A 264 11.76 15.90 3.33
C ASN A 264 12.06 16.46 1.95
N ASP A 265 11.04 16.68 1.12
CA ASP A 265 11.20 17.29 -0.20
C ASP A 265 11.80 18.70 -0.10
N ARG A 266 11.33 19.47 0.89
CA ARG A 266 11.80 20.80 1.25
C ARG A 266 13.11 20.81 2.06
N ALA A 267 13.73 19.66 2.32
CA ALA A 267 14.97 19.61 3.08
C ALA A 267 16.04 20.51 2.44
N GLY A 268 16.74 21.28 3.28
CA GLY A 268 17.80 22.22 2.89
C GLY A 268 19.08 21.53 2.41
N LEU A 269 18.96 20.59 1.47
CA LEU A 269 20.05 19.85 0.88
C LEU A 269 20.78 20.70 -0.16
N THR A 270 22.11 20.68 -0.11
CA THR A 270 22.98 21.30 -1.12
C THR A 270 22.77 20.67 -2.50
N PRO A 271 23.11 21.37 -3.60
CA PRO A 271 23.05 20.79 -4.94
C PRO A 271 23.84 19.49 -5.09
N ALA A 272 25.02 19.41 -4.47
CA ALA A 272 25.86 18.20 -4.50
C ALA A 272 25.20 17.01 -3.80
N GLN A 273 24.57 17.23 -2.62
CA GLN A 273 23.79 16.20 -1.94
C GLN A 273 22.58 15.75 -2.77
N ARG A 274 21.85 16.71 -3.36
CA ARG A 274 20.71 16.37 -4.25
C ARG A 274 21.15 15.54 -5.45
N GLN A 275 22.31 15.85 -6.02
CA GLN A 275 22.86 15.06 -7.13
C GLN A 275 23.26 13.65 -6.68
N SER A 276 24.03 13.51 -5.59
CA SER A 276 24.51 12.21 -5.11
C SER A 276 23.38 11.28 -4.68
N MET A 277 22.39 11.83 -3.99
CA MET A 277 21.20 11.09 -3.52
C MET A 277 20.22 10.80 -4.66
N GLN A 278 20.38 11.47 -5.80
CA GLN A 278 19.34 11.61 -6.82
C GLN A 278 18.03 12.12 -6.19
N TRP A 279 18.09 13.20 -5.42
CA TRP A 279 16.94 13.81 -4.75
C TRP A 279 16.33 14.99 -5.54
N PRO A 280 14.99 15.10 -5.64
CA PRO A 280 14.02 14.05 -5.31
C PRO A 280 14.14 12.86 -6.28
N ARG A 281 13.86 11.66 -5.80
CA ARG A 281 13.88 10.44 -6.64
C ARG A 281 12.63 10.30 -7.50
N PHE A 282 11.50 10.80 -7.01
CA PHE A 282 10.25 10.89 -7.74
C PHE A 282 9.58 12.22 -7.42
N PRO A 283 9.00 12.93 -8.41
CA PRO A 283 8.40 14.23 -8.15
C PRO A 283 7.07 14.09 -7.39
N LEU A 284 6.96 14.70 -6.21
CA LEU A 284 5.72 14.71 -5.41
C LEU A 284 4.58 15.53 -6.06
N ASN A 285 4.89 16.29 -7.11
CA ASN A 285 3.91 16.98 -7.96
C ASN A 285 3.53 16.20 -9.22
N ALA A 286 3.98 14.95 -9.35
CA ALA A 286 3.48 14.06 -10.40
C ALA A 286 1.95 13.92 -10.32
N PRO A 287 1.28 13.64 -11.44
CA PRO A 287 -0.16 13.36 -11.42
C PRO A 287 -0.52 12.30 -10.38
N TRP A 288 -1.59 12.54 -9.62
CA TRP A 288 -1.98 11.71 -8.48
C TRP A 288 -2.04 10.19 -8.78
N PRO A 289 -2.41 9.68 -9.99
CA PRO A 289 -2.50 8.24 -10.22
C PRO A 289 -1.17 7.51 -10.03
N VAL A 290 -0.04 8.14 -10.41
CA VAL A 290 1.30 7.52 -10.26
C VAL A 290 1.85 7.67 -8.84
N LEU A 291 1.20 8.46 -7.97
CA LEU A 291 1.56 8.61 -6.56
C LEU A 291 0.84 7.60 -5.64
N MET A 292 -0.09 6.82 -6.16
CA MET A 292 -0.98 6.02 -5.31
C MET A 292 -0.26 4.93 -4.50
N MET A 293 0.82 4.33 -5.04
CA MET A 293 1.65 3.39 -4.26
C MET A 293 2.49 4.09 -3.18
N LEU A 294 2.73 5.40 -3.30
CA LEU A 294 3.49 6.16 -2.29
C LEU A 294 2.64 6.43 -1.06
N VAL A 295 1.36 6.78 -1.26
CA VAL A 295 0.43 7.14 -0.18
C VAL A 295 -0.21 5.92 0.48
N ALA A 296 -0.13 4.74 -0.14
CA ALA A 296 -0.46 3.45 0.45
C ALA A 296 0.66 2.97 1.40
N ASP A 297 0.98 3.78 2.42
CA ASP A 297 2.07 3.53 3.37
C ASP A 297 1.61 3.70 4.82
N ASP A 298 1.63 2.61 5.57
CA ASP A 298 1.28 2.53 6.99
C ASP A 298 2.50 2.48 7.91
N GLN A 299 3.72 2.64 7.38
CA GLN A 299 4.93 2.56 8.18
C GLN A 299 4.98 3.67 9.25
N PRO A 300 5.25 3.35 10.52
CA PRO A 300 5.38 4.34 11.58
C PRO A 300 6.46 5.39 11.32
N LEU A 301 6.22 6.64 11.73
CA LEU A 301 7.13 7.77 11.46
C LEU A 301 8.54 7.55 12.00
N ARG A 302 8.69 6.94 13.18
CA ARG A 302 10.01 6.66 13.77
C ARG A 302 10.81 5.66 12.94
N GLU A 303 10.14 4.65 12.37
CA GLU A 303 10.75 3.70 11.43
C GLU A 303 11.21 4.43 10.16
N ARG A 304 10.37 5.31 9.59
CA ARG A 304 10.73 6.11 8.41
C ARG A 304 11.91 7.04 8.70
N GLU A 305 11.91 7.72 9.84
CA GLU A 305 12.92 8.73 10.18
C GLU A 305 14.31 8.14 10.35
N ALA A 306 14.42 6.95 10.97
CA ALA A 306 15.70 6.28 11.12
C ALA A 306 16.37 5.99 9.76
N ILE A 307 15.57 5.58 8.77
CA ILE A 307 16.07 5.26 7.42
C ILE A 307 16.32 6.53 6.62
N TRP A 308 15.41 7.50 6.68
CA TRP A 308 15.60 8.79 6.03
C TRP A 308 16.87 9.49 6.51
N THR A 309 17.15 9.43 7.82
CA THR A 309 18.38 10.01 8.39
C THR A 309 19.62 9.33 7.81
N ALA A 310 19.65 8.00 7.77
CA ALA A 310 20.76 7.27 7.14
C ALA A 310 20.91 7.64 5.65
N PHE A 311 19.81 7.64 4.89
CA PHE A 311 19.84 8.02 3.48
C PHE A 311 20.30 9.46 3.25
N ARG A 312 19.82 10.41 4.05
CA ARG A 312 20.16 11.83 3.98
C ARG A 312 21.63 12.09 4.32
N ASP A 313 22.12 11.46 5.38
CA ASP A 313 23.42 11.80 5.97
C ASP A 313 24.57 11.02 5.33
N THR A 314 24.32 9.78 4.88
CA THR A 314 25.36 8.91 4.30
C THR A 314 25.09 8.51 2.85
N GLY A 315 23.92 8.82 2.30
CA GLY A 315 23.50 8.34 0.97
C GLY A 315 23.06 6.87 0.96
N GLU A 316 23.03 6.21 2.12
CA GLU A 316 22.74 4.78 2.22
C GLU A 316 21.26 4.48 1.95
N LEU A 317 21.00 3.67 0.92
CA LEU A 317 19.67 3.20 0.56
C LEU A 317 19.63 1.67 0.54
N ARG A 318 19.51 1.05 1.72
CA ARG A 318 19.44 -0.42 1.84
C ARG A 318 18.10 -0.96 1.37
N THR A 319 18.05 -1.47 0.14
CA THR A 319 16.86 -2.12 -0.42
C THR A 319 16.86 -3.65 -0.27
N TYR A 320 17.86 -4.21 0.41
CA TYR A 320 18.03 -5.64 0.65
C TYR A 320 18.56 -5.89 2.07
N GLY A 321 18.18 -7.03 2.65
CA GLY A 321 18.73 -7.59 3.88
C GLY A 321 19.45 -8.92 3.62
N GLU A 322 19.77 -9.64 4.68
CA GLU A 322 20.41 -10.97 4.55
C GLU A 322 19.39 -12.03 4.12
N TYR A 323 19.72 -12.79 3.07
CA TYR A 323 18.93 -13.94 2.63
C TYR A 323 19.31 -15.19 3.44
N ILE A 324 18.35 -15.81 4.13
CA ILE A 324 18.62 -16.93 5.07
C ILE A 324 17.97 -18.26 4.67
N ASP A 325 17.44 -18.35 3.44
CA ASP A 325 16.90 -19.59 2.83
C ASP A 325 15.85 -20.30 3.73
N GLY A 326 15.84 -21.64 3.77
CA GLY A 326 14.90 -22.45 4.54
C GLY A 326 14.83 -22.14 6.04
N ILE A 327 15.83 -21.47 6.62
CA ILE A 327 15.79 -21.00 8.02
C ILE A 327 14.66 -19.97 8.20
N ALA A 328 14.34 -19.16 7.17
CA ALA A 328 13.23 -18.21 7.24
C ALA A 328 11.86 -18.88 7.40
N GLN A 329 11.71 -20.15 7.02
CA GLN A 329 10.48 -20.91 7.21
C GLN A 329 10.35 -21.47 8.64
N GLN A 330 11.35 -21.21 9.49
CA GLN A 330 11.44 -21.67 10.86
C GLN A 330 11.60 -20.48 11.78
N PHE A 331 10.47 -19.88 12.15
CA PHE A 331 10.41 -18.67 12.98
C PHE A 331 11.25 -18.79 14.27
N ASP A 332 11.17 -19.95 14.92
CA ASP A 332 11.92 -20.30 16.12
C ASP A 332 13.43 -20.21 15.88
N MET A 333 13.93 -20.83 14.82
CA MET A 333 15.35 -20.85 14.47
C MET A 333 15.86 -19.49 14.01
N GLN A 334 15.11 -18.80 13.13
CA GLN A 334 15.46 -17.47 12.67
C GLN A 334 15.55 -16.50 13.84
N SER A 335 14.53 -16.48 14.69
CA SER A 335 14.45 -15.52 15.78
C SER A 335 15.49 -15.85 16.85
N ALA A 336 15.71 -17.14 17.16
CA ALA A 336 16.77 -17.62 18.06
C ALA A 336 18.18 -17.15 17.65
N ARG A 337 18.51 -17.21 16.35
CA ARG A 337 19.81 -16.78 15.82
C ARG A 337 20.16 -15.33 16.13
N ARG A 338 19.16 -14.47 16.36
CA ARG A 338 19.35 -13.01 16.54
C ARG A 338 18.56 -12.46 17.74
N VAL A 339 18.34 -13.29 18.76
CA VAL A 339 17.73 -12.87 20.05
C VAL A 339 18.65 -11.90 20.77
N SER A 340 18.41 -10.63 20.54
CA SER A 340 19.10 -9.52 21.19
C SER A 340 18.16 -8.33 21.34
N PRO A 341 18.38 -7.46 22.35
CA PRO A 341 17.64 -6.21 22.49
C PRO A 341 17.65 -5.40 21.20
N PHE A 342 16.52 -4.78 20.86
CA PHE A 342 16.41 -3.94 19.68
C PHE A 342 15.40 -2.80 19.91
N PRO A 343 15.65 -1.58 19.41
CA PRO A 343 14.79 -0.42 19.65
C PRO A 343 13.53 -0.39 18.79
N PHE A 344 13.29 -1.38 17.94
CA PHE A 344 12.10 -1.46 17.10
C PHE A 344 11.36 -2.76 17.36
N SER A 345 10.05 -2.71 17.21
CA SER A 345 9.18 -3.88 17.37
C SER A 345 9.38 -4.86 16.22
N TYR A 346 8.92 -6.09 16.44
CA TYR A 346 8.79 -7.09 15.38
C TYR A 346 7.89 -6.57 14.24
N GLY A 347 8.25 -6.85 12.99
CA GLY A 347 7.56 -6.35 11.79
C GLY A 347 8.04 -4.98 11.27
N SER A 348 8.94 -4.29 11.98
CA SER A 348 9.61 -3.11 11.45
C SER A 348 10.64 -3.48 10.38
N ILE A 349 10.93 -2.57 9.47
CA ILE A 349 12.00 -2.76 8.48
C ILE A 349 13.38 -2.92 9.12
N GLN A 350 13.63 -2.26 10.26
CA GLN A 350 14.89 -2.41 10.99
C GLN A 350 15.04 -3.82 11.57
N MET A 351 13.95 -4.40 12.06
CA MET A 351 13.94 -5.81 12.48
C MET A 351 14.11 -6.75 11.28
N MET A 352 13.51 -6.44 10.12
CA MET A 352 13.73 -7.23 8.90
C MET A 352 15.19 -7.22 8.44
N TRP A 353 15.88 -6.08 8.52
CA TRP A 353 17.33 -6.02 8.28
C TRP A 353 18.12 -6.80 9.32
N LYS A 354 17.72 -6.67 10.59
CA LYS A 354 18.36 -7.39 11.68
C LYS A 354 18.22 -8.89 11.47
N ASP A 355 17.04 -9.42 11.19
CA ASP A 355 16.72 -10.86 11.19
C ASP A 355 16.96 -11.54 9.83
N GLY A 356 16.97 -10.78 8.74
CA GLY A 356 17.01 -11.32 7.39
C GLY A 356 15.71 -12.04 7.03
N GLY A 357 15.73 -12.79 5.92
CA GLY A 357 14.57 -13.57 5.50
C GLY A 357 14.71 -14.14 4.09
N VAL A 358 13.58 -14.41 3.46
CA VAL A 358 13.52 -14.82 2.04
C VAL A 358 12.89 -13.70 1.20
N CYS A 359 12.44 -14.03 -0.01
CA CYS A 359 11.89 -13.08 -0.97
C CYS A 359 10.83 -12.13 -0.40
N GLY A 360 9.93 -12.59 0.48
CA GLY A 360 8.94 -11.74 1.14
C GLY A 360 9.56 -10.62 1.99
N THR A 361 10.60 -10.94 2.77
CA THR A 361 11.33 -9.95 3.57
C THR A 361 12.11 -8.99 2.70
N MET A 362 12.79 -9.48 1.65
CA MET A 362 13.54 -8.64 0.71
C MET A 362 12.63 -7.68 -0.05
N GLY A 363 11.45 -8.16 -0.45
CA GLY A 363 10.44 -7.35 -1.10
C GLY A 363 9.94 -6.23 -0.21
N ASN A 364 9.62 -6.54 1.05
CA ASN A 364 9.16 -5.55 2.03
C ASN A 364 10.24 -4.51 2.32
N ILE A 365 11.49 -4.93 2.56
CA ILE A 365 12.62 -4.00 2.74
C ILE A 365 12.72 -3.06 1.53
N GLY A 366 12.72 -3.60 0.31
CA GLY A 366 12.85 -2.80 -0.91
C GLY A 366 11.72 -1.79 -1.07
N ALA A 367 10.46 -2.23 -1.00
CA ALA A 367 9.29 -1.37 -1.19
C ALA A 367 9.17 -0.28 -0.12
N ARG A 368 9.46 -0.61 1.13
CA ARG A 368 9.43 0.32 2.26
C ARG A 368 10.54 1.37 2.17
N THR A 369 11.78 0.95 1.90
CA THR A 369 12.92 1.86 1.70
C THR A 369 12.68 2.81 0.52
N LEU A 370 12.13 2.32 -0.59
CA LEU A 370 11.81 3.15 -1.76
C LEU A 370 10.74 4.20 -1.44
N ARG A 371 9.65 3.82 -0.75
CA ARG A 371 8.62 4.77 -0.31
C ARG A 371 9.18 5.84 0.63
N ILE A 372 10.01 5.46 1.59
CA ILE A 372 10.72 6.41 2.49
C ILE A 372 11.56 7.41 1.67
N ALA A 373 12.18 6.96 0.58
CA ALA A 373 12.92 7.81 -0.35
C ALA A 373 12.03 8.54 -1.38
N GLY A 374 10.70 8.57 -1.19
CA GLY A 374 9.73 9.29 -2.01
C GLY A 374 9.31 8.57 -3.28
N VAL A 375 9.74 7.32 -3.51
CA VAL A 375 9.42 6.55 -4.71
C VAL A 375 8.16 5.70 -4.48
N PRO A 376 7.08 5.86 -5.27
CA PRO A 376 5.90 5.00 -5.16
C PRO A 376 6.29 3.54 -5.40
N ALA A 377 6.13 2.67 -4.41
CA ALA A 377 6.57 1.28 -4.51
C ALA A 377 5.71 0.34 -3.68
N SER A 378 5.71 -0.94 -4.05
CA SER A 378 4.94 -1.99 -3.40
C SER A 378 5.64 -3.33 -3.53
N THR A 379 5.37 -4.23 -2.59
CA THR A 379 5.61 -5.66 -2.81
C THR A 379 4.70 -6.20 -3.91
N ALA A 380 5.14 -7.28 -4.55
CA ALA A 380 4.39 -8.00 -5.57
C ALA A 380 4.61 -9.51 -5.42
N GLY A 381 3.64 -10.31 -5.83
CA GLY A 381 3.73 -11.76 -5.86
C GLY A 381 4.06 -12.28 -7.26
N GLN A 382 4.90 -13.30 -7.31
CA GLN A 382 5.11 -14.17 -8.46
C GLN A 382 4.90 -15.64 -7.99
N PRO A 383 4.73 -16.62 -8.89
CA PRO A 383 4.64 -18.02 -8.48
C PRO A 383 5.83 -18.44 -7.61
N GLY A 384 5.56 -18.81 -6.34
CA GLY A 384 6.60 -19.21 -5.37
C GLY A 384 7.56 -18.10 -4.91
N HIS A 385 7.33 -16.83 -5.27
CA HIS A 385 8.29 -15.75 -5.03
C HIS A 385 7.61 -14.40 -4.73
N CYS A 386 8.32 -13.51 -4.04
CA CYS A 386 7.89 -12.13 -3.83
C CYS A 386 8.90 -11.18 -4.47
N ALA A 387 8.38 -10.31 -5.34
CA ALA A 387 9.10 -9.29 -6.07
C ALA A 387 8.78 -7.89 -5.51
N ILE A 388 9.41 -6.87 -6.11
CA ILE A 388 9.05 -5.47 -5.88
C ILE A 388 8.57 -4.84 -7.19
N VAL A 389 7.66 -3.88 -7.05
CA VAL A 389 7.21 -3.02 -8.15
C VAL A 389 7.31 -1.57 -7.69
N PHE A 390 7.77 -0.69 -8.55
CA PHE A 390 7.88 0.73 -8.26
C PHE A 390 7.65 1.60 -9.49
N MET A 391 7.19 2.83 -9.24
CA MET A 391 7.09 3.88 -10.23
C MET A 391 8.44 4.58 -10.37
N ASP A 392 8.88 4.75 -11.60
CA ASP A 392 10.06 5.49 -11.98
C ASP A 392 9.65 6.75 -12.76
N CYS A 393 10.47 7.79 -12.69
CA CYS A 393 10.31 9.02 -13.46
C CYS A 393 11.64 9.32 -14.13
N ASP A 394 11.70 9.12 -15.45
CA ASP A 394 12.89 9.48 -16.21
C ASP A 394 13.10 11.00 -16.14
N ARG A 395 14.27 11.41 -15.62
CA ARG A 395 14.55 12.82 -15.34
C ARG A 395 14.72 13.65 -16.61
N ALA A 396 15.13 13.03 -17.71
CA ALA A 396 15.38 13.74 -18.96
C ALA A 396 14.07 14.04 -19.71
N SER A 397 13.19 13.05 -19.78
CA SER A 397 11.91 13.16 -20.51
C SER A 397 10.71 13.50 -19.63
N GLY A 398 10.83 13.36 -18.31
CA GLY A 398 9.70 13.49 -17.37
C GLY A 398 8.70 12.34 -17.46
N ARG A 399 9.01 11.27 -18.20
CA ARG A 399 8.08 10.15 -18.42
C ARG A 399 8.09 9.18 -17.25
N PHE A 400 6.90 8.72 -16.90
CA PHE A 400 6.69 7.73 -15.86
C PHE A 400 6.78 6.31 -16.41
N ALA A 401 7.24 5.36 -15.60
CA ALA A 401 7.18 3.94 -15.90
C ALA A 401 6.91 3.14 -14.63
N CYS A 402 6.12 2.06 -14.73
CA CYS A 402 6.00 1.09 -13.65
C CYS A 402 6.96 -0.07 -13.94
N LYS A 403 7.92 -0.32 -13.04
CA LYS A 403 9.01 -1.28 -13.22
C LYS A 403 8.98 -2.37 -12.17
N GLY A 404 9.31 -3.58 -12.60
CA GLY A 404 9.60 -4.70 -11.73
C GLY A 404 11.03 -4.70 -11.22
N GLY A 405 11.23 -5.25 -10.04
CA GLY A 405 12.53 -5.58 -9.48
C GLY A 405 12.45 -6.87 -8.68
N GLN A 406 13.61 -7.50 -8.44
CA GLN A 406 13.70 -8.76 -7.70
C GLN A 406 12.87 -9.90 -8.33
N TYR A 407 12.84 -10.01 -9.66
CA TYR A 407 12.14 -11.11 -10.33
C TYR A 407 12.90 -12.43 -10.18
N ALA A 408 12.18 -13.52 -9.99
CA ALA A 408 12.79 -14.86 -9.89
C ALA A 408 12.05 -15.93 -10.69
N SER A 409 10.72 -15.93 -10.71
CA SER A 409 9.90 -16.99 -11.35
C SER A 409 9.22 -16.56 -12.65
N GLY A 410 9.52 -15.35 -13.15
CA GLY A 410 9.07 -14.85 -14.45
C GLY A 410 9.18 -13.33 -14.53
N GLY A 411 8.55 -12.74 -15.55
CA GLY A 411 8.53 -11.29 -15.78
C GLY A 411 7.24 -10.62 -15.30
N ASP A 412 6.90 -9.50 -15.94
CA ASP A 412 5.70 -8.72 -15.67
C ASP A 412 4.41 -9.54 -15.86
N GLU A 413 4.43 -10.53 -16.76
CA GLU A 413 3.29 -11.36 -17.15
C GLU A 413 2.79 -12.32 -16.06
N VAL A 414 3.61 -12.63 -15.05
CA VAL A 414 3.24 -13.45 -13.89
C VAL A 414 3.27 -12.67 -12.58
N THR A 415 3.48 -11.36 -12.64
CA THR A 415 3.64 -10.51 -11.46
C THR A 415 2.31 -9.88 -11.06
N THR A 416 1.95 -9.96 -9.78
CA THR A 416 0.73 -9.35 -9.22
C THR A 416 1.09 -8.43 -8.05
N VAL A 417 0.77 -7.15 -8.17
CA VAL A 417 1.15 -6.12 -7.19
C VAL A 417 0.21 -6.15 -5.98
N HIS A 418 0.78 -5.98 -4.79
CA HIS A 418 0.03 -6.01 -3.53
C HIS A 418 -0.61 -4.67 -3.13
N ALA A 419 -0.15 -3.56 -3.73
CA ALA A 419 -0.64 -2.22 -3.43
C ALA A 419 -2.16 -2.11 -3.52
N TRP A 420 -2.74 -1.38 -2.58
CA TRP A 420 -4.15 -0.97 -2.59
C TRP A 420 -4.32 0.19 -3.55
N TRP A 421 -4.25 -0.13 -4.83
CA TRP A 421 -4.66 0.78 -5.86
C TRP A 421 -5.71 0.12 -6.74
N ALA A 422 -6.96 0.42 -6.41
CA ALA A 422 -8.14 -0.06 -7.11
C ALA A 422 -8.63 1.04 -8.06
N TYR A 423 -8.67 0.75 -9.36
CA TYR A 423 -9.37 1.61 -10.33
C TYR A 423 -10.88 1.60 -10.15
N ASP A 424 -11.34 0.60 -9.41
CA ASP A 424 -12.71 0.30 -9.04
C ASP A 424 -12.85 0.43 -7.51
N ASP A 425 -14.06 0.22 -7.02
CA ASP A 425 -14.30 0.14 -5.57
C ASP A 425 -13.92 -1.25 -5.00
N GLU A 426 -13.29 -2.12 -5.81
CA GLU A 426 -12.85 -3.46 -5.43
C GLU A 426 -11.36 -3.48 -5.07
N ALA A 427 -11.09 -3.49 -3.77
CA ALA A 427 -9.75 -3.68 -3.29
C ALA A 427 -9.19 -5.06 -3.64
N GLY A 428 -7.92 -5.13 -4.04
CA GLY A 428 -7.27 -6.41 -4.30
C GLY A 428 -5.96 -6.28 -5.07
N ARG A 429 -5.24 -7.40 -5.14
CA ARG A 429 -4.00 -7.51 -5.90
C ARG A 429 -4.33 -7.47 -7.39
N ARG A 430 -3.57 -6.70 -8.19
CA ARG A 430 -3.77 -6.59 -9.64
C ARG A 430 -2.50 -7.00 -10.41
N PRO A 431 -2.63 -7.59 -11.61
CA PRO A 431 -1.47 -7.90 -12.45
C PRO A 431 -0.62 -6.65 -12.74
N MET A 432 0.70 -6.81 -12.86
CA MET A 432 1.66 -5.72 -13.10
C MET A 432 1.26 -4.80 -14.26
N VAL A 433 0.73 -5.37 -15.34
CA VAL A 433 0.30 -4.62 -16.53
C VAL A 433 -0.76 -3.56 -16.24
N PHE A 434 -1.54 -3.72 -15.18
CA PHE A 434 -2.48 -2.71 -14.74
C PHE A 434 -1.68 -1.48 -14.29
N HIS A 435 -0.75 -1.67 -13.36
CA HIS A 435 0.10 -0.58 -12.87
C HIS A 435 0.99 0.05 -13.96
N GLN A 436 1.36 -0.70 -14.99
CA GLN A 436 2.02 -0.14 -16.18
C GLN A 436 1.07 0.73 -17.02
N ALA A 437 -0.18 0.31 -17.19
CA ALA A 437 -1.18 1.08 -17.92
C ALA A 437 -1.44 2.47 -17.34
N ILE A 438 -1.27 2.67 -16.02
CA ILE A 438 -1.32 4.01 -15.41
C ILE A 438 -0.22 4.91 -15.97
N ALA A 439 1.01 4.42 -15.96
CA ALA A 439 2.16 5.20 -16.36
C ALA A 439 2.03 5.57 -17.83
N TRP A 440 1.61 4.63 -18.68
CA TRP A 440 1.30 4.89 -20.09
C TRP A 440 0.14 5.89 -20.25
N ALA A 441 -0.95 5.72 -19.49
CA ALA A 441 -2.11 6.62 -19.54
C ALA A 441 -1.74 8.06 -19.15
N VAL A 442 -0.99 8.22 -18.06
CA VAL A 442 -0.55 9.51 -17.54
C VAL A 442 0.44 10.18 -18.49
N ASN A 443 1.41 9.43 -19.03
CA ASN A 443 2.33 9.94 -20.05
C ASN A 443 1.61 10.41 -21.31
N ARG A 444 0.51 9.75 -21.68
CA ARG A 444 -0.26 10.08 -22.88
C ARG A 444 -1.16 11.29 -22.68
N ASP A 445 -1.92 11.29 -21.59
CA ASP A 445 -2.83 12.36 -21.17
C ASP A 445 -3.43 12.01 -19.79
N ALA A 446 -2.92 12.62 -18.73
CA ALA A 446 -3.40 12.40 -17.37
C ALA A 446 -4.83 12.91 -17.14
N GLU A 447 -5.23 13.99 -17.81
CA GLU A 447 -6.58 14.55 -17.70
C GLU A 447 -7.58 13.66 -18.43
N GLY A 448 -7.26 13.25 -19.65
CA GLY A 448 -8.01 12.26 -20.43
C GLY A 448 -8.15 10.93 -19.69
N PHE A 449 -7.09 10.46 -19.01
CA PHE A 449 -7.19 9.27 -18.16
C PHE A 449 -8.18 9.47 -17.01
N THR A 450 -8.09 10.57 -16.27
CA THR A 450 -9.02 10.89 -15.17
C THR A 450 -10.47 10.99 -15.67
N LYS A 451 -10.68 11.57 -16.85
CA LYS A 451 -11.98 11.60 -17.53
C LYS A 451 -12.50 10.20 -17.82
N THR A 452 -11.66 9.27 -18.27
CA THR A 452 -12.09 7.88 -18.51
C THR A 452 -12.54 7.16 -17.24
N LEU A 453 -11.97 7.49 -16.07
CA LEU A 453 -12.45 6.98 -14.78
C LEU A 453 -13.87 7.51 -14.46
N ALA A 454 -14.13 8.79 -14.72
CA ALA A 454 -15.47 9.35 -14.58
C ALA A 454 -16.47 8.74 -15.58
N MET A 455 -16.04 8.47 -16.82
CA MET A 455 -16.86 7.76 -17.80
C MET A 455 -17.18 6.33 -17.35
N ALA A 456 -16.22 5.60 -16.79
CA ALA A 456 -16.46 4.28 -16.20
C ALA A 456 -17.50 4.34 -15.08
N ARG A 457 -17.44 5.36 -14.22
CA ARG A 457 -18.46 5.57 -13.18
C ARG A 457 -19.85 5.84 -13.74
N MET A 458 -19.94 6.63 -14.81
CA MET A 458 -21.20 6.86 -15.53
C MET A 458 -21.76 5.56 -16.11
N PHE A 459 -20.88 4.72 -16.68
CA PHE A 459 -21.24 3.42 -17.22
C PHE A 459 -21.73 2.47 -16.12
N ASP A 460 -21.05 2.39 -14.99
CA ASP A 460 -21.43 1.54 -13.86
C ASP A 460 -22.76 1.95 -13.20
N ALA A 461 -23.16 3.22 -13.34
CA ALA A 461 -24.46 3.69 -12.88
C ALA A 461 -25.63 3.25 -13.78
N LEU A 462 -25.36 2.72 -14.99
CA LEU A 462 -26.42 2.19 -15.85
C LEU A 462 -26.95 0.85 -15.31
N PRO A 463 -28.24 0.54 -15.53
CA PRO A 463 -28.76 -0.80 -15.29
C PRO A 463 -27.96 -1.87 -16.06
N PRO A 464 -27.89 -3.12 -15.58
CA PRO A 464 -27.12 -4.18 -16.25
C PRO A 464 -27.41 -4.35 -17.74
N GLN A 465 -28.68 -4.26 -18.14
CA GLN A 465 -29.07 -4.31 -19.55
C GLN A 465 -28.53 -3.11 -20.34
N GLY A 466 -28.64 -1.90 -19.79
CA GLY A 466 -28.10 -0.70 -20.43
C GLY A 466 -26.58 -0.73 -20.56
N ARG A 467 -25.87 -1.31 -19.57
CA ARG A 467 -24.42 -1.55 -19.67
C ARG A 467 -24.07 -2.52 -20.80
N ALA A 468 -24.83 -3.60 -20.92
CA ALA A 468 -24.63 -4.57 -21.99
C ALA A 468 -24.88 -3.94 -23.36
N GLU A 469 -25.96 -3.19 -23.54
CA GLU A 469 -26.29 -2.52 -24.81
C GLU A 469 -25.26 -1.45 -25.20
N ALA A 470 -24.69 -0.75 -24.23
CA ALA A 470 -23.77 0.36 -24.46
C ALA A 470 -22.28 -0.01 -24.49
N SER A 471 -21.91 -1.25 -24.22
CA SER A 471 -20.51 -1.64 -23.91
C SER A 471 -19.52 -1.30 -25.02
N ALA A 472 -19.84 -1.62 -26.28
CA ALA A 472 -18.96 -1.37 -27.42
C ALA A 472 -18.75 0.12 -27.68
N ASP A 473 -19.83 0.91 -27.68
CA ASP A 473 -19.76 2.36 -27.88
C ASP A 473 -19.04 3.06 -26.72
N PHE A 474 -19.24 2.59 -25.49
CA PHE A 474 -18.54 3.06 -24.32
C PHE A 474 -17.03 2.81 -24.43
N ALA A 475 -16.61 1.59 -24.74
CA ALA A 475 -15.20 1.25 -24.91
C ALA A 475 -14.55 2.10 -26.01
N ARG A 476 -15.23 2.26 -27.16
CA ARG A 476 -14.77 3.09 -28.27
C ARG A 476 -14.56 4.54 -27.85
N ALA A 477 -15.49 5.10 -27.09
CA ALA A 477 -15.39 6.46 -26.59
C ALA A 477 -14.26 6.61 -25.56
N ALA A 478 -14.14 5.70 -24.60
CA ALA A 478 -13.07 5.74 -23.60
C ALA A 478 -11.67 5.61 -24.23
N LEU A 479 -11.51 4.70 -25.19
CA LEU A 479 -10.24 4.52 -25.93
C LEU A 479 -9.88 5.72 -26.81
N LYS A 480 -10.86 6.50 -27.24
CA LYS A 480 -10.62 7.76 -27.96
C LYS A 480 -10.05 8.83 -27.03
N GLU A 481 -10.52 8.89 -25.78
CA GLU A 481 -9.99 9.80 -24.76
C GLU A 481 -8.58 9.40 -24.31
N ASN A 482 -8.39 8.11 -24.00
CA ASN A 482 -7.07 7.59 -23.65
C ASN A 482 -6.96 6.12 -24.10
N PRO A 483 -5.98 5.75 -24.95
CA PRO A 483 -5.82 4.38 -25.44
C PRO A 483 -5.50 3.37 -24.32
N TYR A 484 -5.05 3.85 -23.15
CA TYR A 484 -4.75 3.04 -21.96
C TYR A 484 -5.87 3.13 -20.92
N ALA A 485 -7.11 3.46 -21.31
CA ALA A 485 -8.30 3.50 -20.45
C ALA A 485 -8.75 2.10 -19.97
N LEU A 486 -7.82 1.36 -19.36
CA LEU A 486 -7.97 -0.03 -18.93
C LEU A 486 -9.24 -0.26 -18.07
N PRO A 487 -9.60 0.58 -17.08
CA PRO A 487 -10.79 0.35 -16.26
C PRO A 487 -12.07 0.38 -17.07
N ALA A 488 -12.20 1.36 -17.97
CA ALA A 488 -13.35 1.51 -18.84
C ALA A 488 -13.48 0.31 -19.80
N VAL A 489 -12.36 -0.14 -20.38
CA VAL A 489 -12.36 -1.28 -21.30
C VAL A 489 -12.72 -2.58 -20.58
N LEU A 490 -12.20 -2.82 -19.37
CA LEU A 490 -12.56 -4.01 -18.59
C LEU A 490 -14.04 -4.02 -18.21
N ALA A 491 -14.58 -2.88 -17.77
CA ALA A 491 -16.00 -2.74 -17.46
C ALA A 491 -16.88 -3.02 -18.70
N ALA A 492 -16.48 -2.53 -19.87
CA ALA A 492 -17.17 -2.80 -21.13
C ALA A 492 -17.12 -4.29 -21.52
N ILE A 493 -15.96 -4.94 -21.39
CA ILE A 493 -15.80 -6.37 -21.67
C ILE A 493 -16.73 -7.18 -20.76
N GLU A 494 -16.69 -6.95 -19.45
CA GLU A 494 -17.50 -7.72 -18.49
C GLU A 494 -19.01 -7.50 -18.70
N ALA A 495 -19.42 -6.28 -19.02
CA ALA A 495 -20.82 -5.97 -19.30
C ALA A 495 -21.34 -6.54 -20.63
N SER A 496 -20.45 -6.87 -21.58
CA SER A 496 -20.86 -7.29 -22.92
C SER A 496 -21.76 -8.53 -22.87
N GLY A 497 -22.88 -8.45 -23.60
CA GLY A 497 -23.92 -9.48 -23.64
C GLY A 497 -23.86 -10.38 -24.88
N THR A 498 -23.13 -9.98 -25.92
CA THR A 498 -23.02 -10.76 -27.17
C THR A 498 -21.58 -10.83 -27.69
N PRO A 499 -21.22 -11.87 -28.47
CA PRO A 499 -19.92 -11.94 -29.13
C PRO A 499 -19.64 -10.76 -30.09
N GLY A 500 -20.66 -10.25 -30.80
CA GLY A 500 -20.49 -9.12 -31.71
C GLY A 500 -20.03 -7.84 -31.02
N GLN A 501 -20.52 -7.58 -29.80
CA GLN A 501 -20.04 -6.45 -28.99
C GLN A 501 -18.56 -6.60 -28.61
N LEU A 502 -18.12 -7.82 -28.30
CA LEU A 502 -16.71 -8.11 -28.02
C LEU A 502 -15.82 -7.92 -29.25
N ASP A 503 -16.33 -8.25 -30.45
CA ASP A 503 -15.62 -8.02 -31.71
C ASP A 503 -15.47 -6.51 -31.99
N ASP A 504 -16.49 -5.71 -31.71
CA ASP A 504 -16.43 -4.25 -31.83
C ASP A 504 -15.46 -3.59 -30.84
N ILE A 505 -15.39 -4.12 -29.60
CA ILE A 505 -14.39 -3.69 -28.60
C ILE A 505 -12.99 -4.05 -29.09
N SER A 506 -12.78 -5.28 -29.57
CA SER A 506 -11.50 -5.74 -30.12
C SER A 506 -11.03 -4.87 -31.29
N LYS A 507 -11.95 -4.55 -32.22
CA LYS A 507 -11.68 -3.62 -33.32
C LYS A 507 -11.23 -2.25 -32.83
N SER A 508 -11.94 -1.69 -31.84
CA SER A 508 -11.61 -0.39 -31.26
C SER A 508 -10.24 -0.39 -30.57
N LEU A 509 -9.87 -1.49 -29.91
CA LEU A 509 -8.52 -1.67 -29.36
C LEU A 509 -7.46 -1.70 -30.45
N GLY A 510 -7.69 -2.44 -31.55
CA GLY A 510 -6.79 -2.46 -32.70
C GLY A 510 -6.58 -1.07 -33.31
N GLU A 511 -7.65 -0.26 -33.42
CA GLU A 511 -7.59 1.10 -33.98
C GLU A 511 -6.90 2.12 -33.05
N ARG A 512 -7.04 1.96 -31.73
CA ARG A 512 -6.62 2.99 -30.74
C ARG A 512 -5.36 2.63 -29.98
N LEU A 513 -5.27 1.40 -29.49
CA LEU A 513 -4.11 0.90 -28.75
C LEU A 513 -3.05 0.33 -29.70
N GLY A 514 -3.46 -0.34 -30.79
CA GLY A 514 -2.54 -0.95 -31.76
C GLY A 514 -1.40 -0.03 -32.26
N PRO A 515 -1.68 1.23 -32.65
CA PRO A 515 -0.63 2.14 -33.15
C PRO A 515 0.43 2.54 -32.11
N VAL A 516 0.11 2.45 -30.81
CA VAL A 516 1.02 2.90 -29.73
C VAL A 516 1.80 1.75 -29.08
N VAL A 517 1.28 0.52 -29.12
CA VAL A 517 1.89 -0.68 -28.51
C VAL A 517 3.35 -0.90 -28.90
N ALA A 518 3.66 -0.76 -30.19
CA ALA A 518 5.02 -0.98 -30.69
C ALA A 518 6.01 0.11 -30.22
N ALA A 519 5.51 1.31 -29.92
CA ALA A 519 6.33 2.46 -29.59
C ALA A 519 6.70 2.54 -28.10
N ASP A 520 5.86 1.99 -27.21
CA ASP A 520 6.06 2.09 -25.75
C ASP A 520 6.14 0.74 -25.02
N GLY A 521 6.05 -0.37 -25.75
CA GLY A 521 6.20 -1.71 -25.22
C GLY A 521 4.95 -2.27 -24.53
N SER A 522 3.76 -1.69 -24.73
CA SER A 522 2.53 -2.13 -24.06
C SER A 522 1.93 -3.45 -24.62
N THR A 523 2.75 -4.37 -25.15
CA THR A 523 2.33 -5.64 -25.74
C THR A 523 1.61 -6.53 -24.73
N LEU A 524 2.06 -6.54 -23.48
CA LEU A 524 1.43 -7.30 -22.41
C LEU A 524 -0.01 -6.82 -22.15
N LEU A 525 -0.27 -5.51 -22.29
CA LEU A 525 -1.62 -4.94 -22.13
C LEU A 525 -2.54 -5.40 -23.25
N ALA A 526 -2.10 -5.30 -24.50
CA ALA A 526 -2.85 -5.77 -25.64
C ALA A 526 -3.21 -7.26 -25.52
N LYS A 527 -2.23 -8.10 -25.13
CA LYS A 527 -2.46 -9.52 -24.86
C LYS A 527 -3.49 -9.72 -23.73
N THR A 528 -3.31 -9.03 -22.60
CA THR A 528 -4.21 -9.16 -21.43
C THR A 528 -5.64 -8.81 -21.78
N LEU A 529 -5.87 -7.74 -22.54
CA LEU A 529 -7.21 -7.35 -22.99
C LEU A 529 -7.80 -8.36 -23.98
N SER A 530 -6.99 -8.90 -24.90
CA SER A 530 -7.41 -9.98 -25.80
C SER A 530 -7.83 -11.23 -25.03
N ASP A 531 -7.03 -11.67 -24.06
CA ASP A 531 -7.33 -12.84 -23.23
C ASP A 531 -8.64 -12.66 -22.44
N ARG A 532 -8.91 -11.45 -21.95
CA ARG A 532 -10.18 -11.11 -21.26
C ARG A 532 -11.38 -11.13 -22.19
N ILE A 533 -11.23 -10.62 -23.42
CA ILE A 533 -12.26 -10.71 -24.45
C ILE A 533 -12.58 -12.19 -24.73
N ASP A 534 -11.57 -13.02 -24.93
CA ASP A 534 -11.76 -14.45 -25.21
C ASP A 534 -12.38 -15.20 -24.02
N GLU A 535 -11.98 -14.88 -22.79
CA GLU A 535 -12.59 -15.42 -21.57
C GLU A 535 -14.08 -15.08 -21.52
N ARG A 536 -14.45 -13.81 -21.76
CA ARG A 536 -15.86 -13.39 -21.77
C ARG A 536 -16.63 -14.05 -22.91
N ARG A 537 -16.04 -14.16 -24.11
CA ARG A 537 -16.67 -14.84 -25.26
C ARG A 537 -17.01 -16.29 -24.94
N ARG A 538 -16.11 -17.01 -24.25
CA ARG A 538 -16.38 -18.38 -23.78
C ARG A 538 -17.54 -18.43 -22.79
N LYS A 539 -17.63 -17.49 -21.84
CA LYS A 539 -18.75 -17.41 -20.89
C LYS A 539 -20.09 -17.18 -21.60
N LEU A 540 -20.13 -16.31 -22.61
CA LEU A 540 -21.33 -16.06 -23.41
C LEU A 540 -21.74 -17.30 -24.24
N GLY A 541 -20.78 -18.02 -24.81
CA GLY A 541 -21.02 -19.27 -25.55
C GLY A 541 -21.51 -20.43 -24.66
N ALA A 542 -21.04 -20.52 -23.42
CA ALA A 542 -21.52 -21.50 -22.44
C ALA A 542 -22.93 -21.17 -21.92
N SER A 543 -23.29 -19.88 -21.87
CA SER A 543 -24.61 -19.41 -21.43
C SER A 543 -25.71 -19.65 -22.48
N ALA A 544 -25.35 -19.85 -23.75
CA ALA A 544 -26.28 -20.19 -24.84
C ALA A 544 -26.72 -21.67 -24.84
N ARG A 545 -26.23 -22.48 -23.89
CA ARG A 545 -26.72 -23.85 -23.64
C ARG A 545 -27.28 -23.97 -22.23
N LYS A 546 -28.53 -23.57 -22.04
CA LYS A 546 -29.44 -24.23 -21.10
C LYS A 546 -30.69 -24.67 -21.88
N PRO A 547 -31.18 -25.90 -21.63
CA PRO A 547 -32.29 -26.50 -22.38
C PRO A 547 -33.59 -25.70 -22.27
#